data_AF-A0A3S0A4T0-F1
#
_entry.id   AF-A0A3S0A4T0-F1
#
_cell.length_a   1.000
_cell.length_b   1.000
_cell.length_c   1.000
_cell.angle_alpha   90.00
_cell.angle_beta   90.00
_cell.angle_gamma   90.00
#
_symmetry.space_group_name_H-M   'P 1'
#
loop_
_entity.id
_entity.type
_entity.pdbx_description
1 polymer ?
#
loop_
_entity_poly.entity_id
_entity_poly.type
_entity_poly.pdbx_seq_one_letter_code
_entity_poly.pdbx_strand_id
1 'polypeptide(L)'
;MLKVDPKLMKYFKNHEYGPEIIMVSLYMKGRYSLSYREIEEIGGLRGFAIDHATLQRWVIKFMPILEGRFRKRKKPVNGSWRMDE
;
A
#
# COMPACT_ATOMS: atom_id res chain seq x y z
N MET A 1 -11.52 9.72 -2.24
CA MET A 1 -11.15 8.58 -1.39
C MET A 1 -10.68 7.44 -2.30
N LEU A 2 -9.57 6.77 -2.00
CA LEU A 2 -9.04 5.67 -2.83
C LEU A 2 -10.11 4.58 -2.96
N LYS A 3 -10.53 4.26 -4.19
CA LYS A 3 -11.49 3.17 -4.44
C LYS A 3 -10.73 1.85 -4.39
N VAL A 4 -11.07 1.01 -3.42
CA VAL A 4 -10.49 -0.34 -3.28
C VAL A 4 -11.14 -1.27 -4.29
N ASP A 5 -10.31 -2.02 -5.04
CA ASP A 5 -10.79 -3.05 -5.96
C ASP A 5 -11.61 -4.11 -5.19
N PRO A 6 -12.86 -4.40 -5.58
CA PRO A 6 -13.71 -5.40 -4.91
C PRO A 6 -13.04 -6.77 -4.75
N LYS A 7 -12.17 -7.16 -5.70
CA LYS A 7 -11.41 -8.42 -5.65
C LYS A 7 -10.38 -8.47 -4.52
N LEU A 8 -10.07 -7.34 -3.87
CA LEU A 8 -9.18 -7.27 -2.72
C LEU A 8 -9.91 -7.37 -1.38
N MET A 9 -11.24 -7.19 -1.35
CA MET A 9 -12.03 -7.15 -0.11
C MET A 9 -11.83 -8.40 0.76
N LYS A 10 -11.68 -9.56 0.14
CA LYS A 10 -11.42 -10.82 0.86
C LYS A 10 -10.15 -10.81 1.72
N TYR A 11 -9.14 -10.03 1.35
CA TYR A 11 -7.87 -9.96 2.09
C TYR A 11 -7.94 -9.00 3.29
N PHE A 12 -8.87 -8.05 3.27
CA PHE A 12 -9.08 -7.08 4.35
C PHE A 12 -10.05 -7.58 5.43
N LYS A 13 -10.73 -8.71 5.20
CA LYS A 13 -11.62 -9.33 6.19
C LYS A 13 -10.86 -9.56 7.51
N ASN A 14 -11.52 -9.29 8.64
CA ASN A 14 -11.00 -9.46 10.00
C ASN A 14 -9.83 -8.54 10.39
N HIS A 15 -9.64 -7.39 9.72
CA HIS A 15 -8.74 -6.35 10.21
C HIS A 15 -9.56 -5.30 10.96
N GLU A 16 -8.95 -4.71 11.99
CA GLU A 16 -9.54 -3.63 12.79
C GLU A 16 -9.85 -2.39 11.94
N TYR A 17 -9.00 -2.11 10.95
CA TYR A 17 -9.11 -0.94 10.08
C TYR A 17 -9.81 -1.29 8.77
N GLY A 18 -10.59 -0.32 8.28
CA GLY A 18 -11.25 -0.41 6.98
C GLY A 18 -10.25 -0.59 5.82
N PRO A 19 -10.66 -1.25 4.73
CA PRO A 19 -9.79 -1.52 3.58
C PRO A 19 -9.21 -0.24 2.96
N GLU A 20 -9.92 0.89 3.06
CA GLU A 20 -9.47 2.18 2.54
C GLU A 20 -8.28 2.73 3.33
N ILE A 21 -8.29 2.60 4.66
CA ILE A 21 -7.20 3.07 5.54
C ILE A 21 -5.94 2.23 5.29
N ILE A 22 -6.10 0.91 5.22
CA ILE A 22 -5.01 -0.01 4.91
C ILE A 22 -4.43 0.32 3.53
N MET A 23 -5.29 0.54 2.53
CA MET A 23 -4.85 0.85 1.17
C MET A 23 -4.13 2.20 1.07
N VAL A 24 -4.63 3.24 1.75
CA VAL A 24 -3.96 4.56 1.81
C VAL A 24 -2.56 4.42 2.41
N SER A 25 -2.44 3.66 3.50
CA SER A 25 -1.17 3.47 4.19
C SER A 25 -0.15 2.71 3.34
N LEU A 26 -0.58 1.63 2.68
CA LEU A 26 0.24 0.87 1.74
C LEU A 26 0.63 1.70 0.51
N TYR A 27 -0.31 2.51 0.01
CA TYR A 27 -0.05 3.44 -1.10
C TYR A 27 1.02 4.47 -0.70
N MET A 28 0.91 5.09 0.48
CA MET A 28 1.91 6.03 0.97
C MET A 28 3.29 5.37 1.07
N LYS A 29 3.34 4.15 1.63
CA LYS A 29 4.61 3.39 1.73
C LYS A 29 5.21 3.04 0.37
N GLY A 30 4.37 2.66 -0.60
CA GLY A 30 4.84 2.23 -1.91
C GLY A 30 5.17 3.40 -2.86
N ARG A 31 4.55 4.57 -2.67
CA ARG A 31 4.71 5.72 -3.56
C ARG A 31 5.75 6.73 -3.09
N TYR A 32 5.92 6.88 -1.78
CA TYR A 32 6.82 7.85 -1.16
C TYR A 32 7.86 7.14 -0.30
N SER A 33 9.04 7.73 -0.15
CA SER A 33 10.13 7.25 0.69
C SER A 33 9.88 7.51 2.19
N LEU A 34 8.65 7.30 2.65
CA LEU A 34 8.26 7.50 4.05
C LEU A 34 8.64 6.29 4.92
N SER A 35 9.11 6.58 6.12
CA SER A 35 9.24 5.65 7.23
C SER A 35 7.85 5.25 7.78
N TYR A 36 7.81 4.16 8.55
CA TYR A 36 6.55 3.72 9.18
C TYR A 36 6.06 4.71 10.24
N ARG A 37 6.98 5.37 10.96
CA ARG A 37 6.68 6.40 11.96
C ARG A 37 6.04 7.64 11.33
N GLU A 38 6.57 8.10 10.20
CA GLU A 38 5.96 9.24 9.47
C GLU A 38 4.55 8.92 8.97
N ILE A 39 4.29 7.68 8.53
CA ILE A 39 2.94 7.27 8.11
C ILE A 39 1.99 7.19 9.31
N GLU A 40 2.46 6.72 10.47
CA GLU A 40 1.72 6.74 11.74
C GLU A 40 1.37 8.19 12.13
N GLU A 41 2.32 9.12 12.09
CA GLU A 41 2.10 10.54 12.40
C GLU A 41 1.09 11.19 11.44
N ILE A 42 1.25 10.96 10.13
CA ILE A 42 0.29 11.44 9.11
C ILE A 42 -1.10 10.87 9.36
N GLY A 43 -1.17 9.61 9.83
CA GLY A 43 -2.42 8.99 10.22
C GLY A 43 -3.07 9.66 11.42
N GLY A 44 -2.28 9.92 12.45
CA GLY A 44 -2.72 10.64 13.64
C GLY A 44 -3.28 12.02 13.30
N LEU A 45 -2.59 12.77 12.43
CA LEU A 45 -3.06 14.07 11.93
C LEU A 45 -4.41 14.01 11.19
N ARG A 46 -4.72 12.87 10.57
CA ARG A 46 -6.00 12.62 9.87
C ARG A 46 -7.05 11.94 10.74
N GLY A 47 -6.77 11.73 12.03
CA GLY A 47 -7.71 11.18 13.01
C GLY A 47 -7.72 9.65 13.10
N PHE A 48 -6.69 8.95 12.60
CA PHE A 48 -6.55 7.50 12.80
C PHE A 48 -5.22 7.14 13.48
N ALA A 49 -5.31 6.45 14.62
CA ALA A 49 -4.14 6.09 15.43
C ALA A 49 -3.66 4.67 15.11
N ILE A 50 -2.76 4.53 14.12
CA ILE A 50 -2.22 3.24 13.69
C ILE A 50 -0.77 3.13 14.13
N ASP A 51 -0.44 2.13 14.94
CA ASP A 51 0.93 1.85 15.34
C ASP A 51 1.82 1.43 14.14
N HIS A 52 3.04 1.96 14.07
CA HIS A 52 4.03 1.65 13.02
C HIS A 52 4.30 0.14 12.86
N ALA A 53 4.26 -0.67 13.91
CA ALA A 53 4.45 -2.12 13.78
C ALA A 53 3.25 -2.79 13.08
N THR A 54 2.05 -2.24 13.24
CA THR A 54 0.87 -2.67 12.48
C THR A 54 1.00 -2.33 10.99
N LEU A 55 1.50 -1.13 10.66
CA LEU A 55 1.83 -0.76 9.28
C LEU A 55 2.86 -1.70 8.66
N GLN A 56 3.93 -2.03 9.39
CA GLN A 56 4.95 -2.98 8.92
C GLN A 56 4.35 -4.36 8.64
N ARG A 57 3.50 -4.89 9.53
CA ARG A 57 2.80 -6.16 9.33
C ARG A 57 1.90 -6.13 8.09
N TRP A 58 1.20 -5.03 7.85
CA TRP A 58 0.41 -4.87 6.63
C TRP A 58 1.27 -4.85 5.38
N VAL A 59 2.40 -4.15 5.40
CA VAL A 59 3.31 -4.11 4.25
C VAL A 59 3.82 -5.50 3.91
N ILE A 60 4.29 -6.26 4.90
CA ILE A 60 4.73 -7.65 4.70
C ILE A 60 3.60 -8.51 4.12
N LYS A 61 2.37 -8.36 4.63
CA LYS A 61 1.22 -9.17 4.21
C LYS A 61 0.69 -8.81 2.82
N PHE A 62 0.52 -7.53 2.53
CA PHE A 62 -0.27 -7.06 1.39
C PHE A 62 0.60 -6.62 0.20
N MET A 63 1.83 -6.15 0.41
CA MET A 63 2.67 -5.72 -0.71
C MET A 63 2.87 -6.82 -1.77
N PRO A 64 3.15 -8.09 -1.43
CA PRO A 64 3.29 -9.13 -2.45
C PRO A 64 2.00 -9.35 -3.27
N ILE A 65 0.83 -9.23 -2.64
CA ILE A 65 -0.48 -9.37 -3.30
C ILE A 65 -0.70 -8.23 -4.28
N LEU A 66 -0.40 -6.99 -3.86
CA LEU A 66 -0.52 -5.80 -4.69
C LEU A 66 0.49 -5.83 -5.84
N GLU A 67 1.73 -6.20 -5.57
CA GLU A 67 2.80 -6.32 -6.54
C GLU A 67 2.45 -7.33 -7.63
N GLY A 68 1.95 -8.52 -7.27
CA GLY A 68 1.49 -9.51 -8.24
C GLY A 68 0.42 -8.96 -9.18
N ARG A 69 -0.46 -8.07 -8.72
CA ARG A 69 -1.45 -7.38 -9.56
C ARG A 69 -0.86 -6.22 -10.36
N PHE A 70 0.11 -5.50 -9.82
CA PHE A 70 0.79 -4.43 -10.55
C PHE A 70 1.60 -5.01 -11.71
N ARG A 71 2.33 -6.11 -11.48
CA ARG A 71 3.07 -6.83 -12.52
C ARG A 71 2.15 -7.29 -13.65
N LYS A 72 0.96 -7.85 -13.36
CA LYS A 72 -0.02 -8.25 -14.38
C LYS A 72 -0.57 -7.08 -15.21
N ARG A 73 -0.58 -5.86 -14.67
CA ARG A 73 -1.03 -4.65 -15.37
C ARG A 73 0.11 -3.90 -16.05
N LYS A 74 1.36 -4.18 -15.66
CA LYS A 74 2.54 -3.56 -16.26
C LYS A 74 2.65 -4.05 -17.70
N LYS A 75 2.70 -3.10 -18.64
CA LYS A 75 2.93 -3.42 -20.05
C LYS A 75 4.32 -4.05 -20.20
N PRO A 76 4.50 -5.00 -21.13
CA PRO A 76 5.83 -5.48 -21.48
C PRO A 76 6.68 -4.27 -21.89
N VAL A 77 7.91 -4.22 -21.37
CA VAL A 77 8.85 -3.16 -21.71
C VAL A 77 9.39 -3.48 -23.10
N ASN A 78 9.32 -2.56 -24.05
CA ASN A 78 9.95 -2.74 -25.37
C ASN A 78 11.46 -2.98 -25.21
N GLY A 79 12.07 -3.67 -26.18
CA GLY A 79 13.50 -4.03 -26.14
C GLY A 79 14.48 -2.85 -26.17
N SER A 80 14.00 -1.61 -26.32
CA SER A 80 14.82 -0.41 -26.18
C SER A 80 14.87 0.02 -24.71
N TRP A 81 15.90 -0.40 -24.00
CA TRP A 81 16.16 0.09 -22.65
C TRP A 81 16.76 1.50 -22.75
N ARG A 82 16.12 2.50 -22.11
CA ARG A 82 16.69 3.83 -21.93
C ARG A 82 17.01 3.99 -20.46
N MET A 83 18.30 4.14 -20.16
CA MET A 83 18.80 4.42 -18.82
C MET A 83 18.38 5.85 -18.47
N ASP A 84 17.57 6.02 -17.42
CA ASP A 84 17.55 7.27 -16.68
C ASP A 84 18.79 7.28 -15.76
N GLU A 85 19.52 8.40 -15.77
CA GLU A 85 20.76 8.59 -15.01
C GLU A 85 20.58 8.42 -13.49
#